data_AF-A0AA35U1U7-F1
#
_entry.id   AF-A0AA35U1U7-F1
#
_cell.length_a   1.000
_cell.length_b   1.000
_cell.length_c   1.000
_cell.angle_alpha   90.00
_cell.angle_beta   90.00
_cell.angle_gamma   90.00
#
_symmetry.space_group_name_H-M   'P 1'
#
loop_
_entity.id
_entity.type
_entity.pdbx_description
1 polymer ?
#
loop_
_entity_poly.entity_id
_entity_poly.type
_entity_poly.pdbx_seq_one_letter_code
_entity_poly.pdbx_strand_id
1 'polypeptide(L)'
;MAPCMAGELCVRQEQDHMTDGRKARHRYTRYHWAKSDRKNQGRIHLLEHHLADVGTCFEALMRQPTIRKRLASTGGLNDLKESLVARLSVFAALHDIGKVNMGFQTQIWKPEELPGRRPMQFRRVGHTLDLTPVLTWKDETTAAWFFDALGWWYDATESWDDRGGETVCAMLVATLSHHGRPLRLEDSRSENPAIWRKFGDLKPEDCVKRVGNLLRLWFPARSRRGGSTRRAIPAFQHMFLGLCNWADWIGSNEEWFPYVDAPQDDYIKTARKRAKQAVDAIGLDLSDQRRDFKRATEFRTLSVSLRRSPTPDTKTA
;
A
#
# COMPACT_ATOMS: atom_id res chain seq x y z
N MET A 1 -22.29 23.42 32.93
CA MET A 1 -21.58 22.44 33.78
C MET A 1 -21.89 21.05 33.24
N ALA A 2 -20.92 20.41 32.59
CA ALA A 2 -21.04 19.05 32.05
C ALA A 2 -19.99 18.18 32.76
N PRO A 3 -20.32 16.96 33.20
CA PRO A 3 -19.31 16.08 33.76
C PRO A 3 -18.60 15.29 32.65
N CYS A 4 -17.29 15.28 32.81
CA CYS A 4 -16.29 14.52 32.07
C CYS A 4 -16.45 13.01 32.36
N MET A 5 -16.44 12.17 31.34
CA MET A 5 -16.21 10.72 31.48
C MET A 5 -15.15 10.32 30.46
N ALA A 6 -13.90 10.27 30.92
CA ALA A 6 -12.79 9.64 30.24
C ALA A 6 -12.95 8.11 30.40
N GLY A 7 -13.17 7.41 29.28
CA GLY A 7 -13.14 5.95 29.24
C GLY A 7 -11.73 5.49 28.87
N GLU A 8 -10.99 4.98 29.85
CA GLU A 8 -9.72 4.28 29.64
C GLU A 8 -9.96 2.99 28.85
N LEU A 9 -9.41 2.92 27.64
CA LEU A 9 -9.29 1.68 26.86
C LEU A 9 -8.21 0.81 27.52
N CYS A 10 -8.65 -0.16 28.32
CA CYS A 10 -7.81 -1.19 28.89
C CYS A 10 -7.17 -2.03 27.76
N VAL A 11 -5.88 -1.82 27.53
CA VAL A 11 -5.04 -2.63 26.63
C VAL A 11 -4.82 -3.99 27.28
N ARG A 12 -5.54 -5.02 26.84
CA ARG A 12 -5.12 -6.40 27.08
C ARG A 12 -3.95 -6.70 26.14
N GLN A 13 -2.73 -6.59 26.66
CA GLN A 13 -1.59 -7.29 26.07
C GLN A 13 -1.86 -8.79 26.23
N GLU A 14 -2.15 -9.48 25.12
CA GLU A 14 -2.04 -10.94 25.09
C GLU A 14 -0.56 -11.29 25.29
N GLN A 15 -0.18 -11.53 26.55
CA GLN A 15 1.01 -12.30 26.86
C GLN A 15 0.71 -13.74 26.43
N ASP A 16 1.32 -14.18 25.33
CA ASP A 16 1.39 -15.59 24.93
C ASP A 16 2.10 -16.37 26.06
N HIS A 17 1.34 -16.82 27.06
CA HIS A 17 1.80 -17.86 27.98
C HIS A 17 1.90 -19.16 27.19
N MET A 18 3.12 -19.50 26.80
CA MET A 18 3.48 -20.78 26.20
C MET A 18 3.28 -21.90 27.24
N THR A 19 2.10 -22.50 27.24
CA THR A 19 1.84 -23.80 27.84
C THR A 19 1.01 -24.66 26.87
N ASP A 20 1.62 -25.11 25.78
CA ASP A 20 1.27 -26.37 25.11
C ASP A 20 2.46 -26.81 24.24
N GLY A 21 2.80 -28.10 24.23
CA GLY A 21 3.94 -28.69 23.52
C GLY A 21 3.84 -28.66 21.98
N ARG A 22 3.08 -27.73 21.40
CA ARG A 22 3.00 -27.48 19.97
C ARG A 22 4.22 -26.67 19.57
N LYS A 23 5.06 -27.22 18.68
CA LYS A 23 6.15 -26.47 18.02
C LYS A 23 5.65 -25.06 17.65
N ALA A 24 6.39 -24.03 18.04
CA ALA A 24 6.02 -22.65 17.75
C ALA A 24 5.73 -22.48 16.24
N ARG A 25 4.47 -22.22 15.91
CA ARG A 25 4.03 -22.06 14.51
C ARG A 25 4.56 -20.73 13.97
N HIS A 26 5.13 -20.77 12.77
CA HIS A 26 5.68 -19.59 12.11
C HIS A 26 4.63 -18.47 11.96
N ARG A 27 5.07 -17.22 12.03
CA ARG A 27 4.17 -16.05 11.96
C ARG A 27 3.36 -15.99 10.65
N TYR A 28 3.94 -16.45 9.53
CA TYR A 28 3.27 -16.48 8.22
C TYR A 28 2.12 -17.49 8.11
N THR A 29 1.93 -18.38 9.10
CA THR A 29 0.73 -19.23 9.15
C THR A 29 -0.43 -18.57 9.88
N ARG A 30 -0.19 -17.43 10.55
CA ARG A 30 -1.15 -16.68 11.37
C ARG A 30 -1.46 -15.28 10.83
N TYR A 31 -0.50 -14.67 10.14
CA TYR A 31 -0.64 -13.34 9.54
C TYR A 31 -0.32 -13.36 8.05
N HIS A 32 -0.99 -12.47 7.31
CA HIS A 32 -0.77 -12.36 5.87
C HIS A 32 0.53 -11.60 5.61
N TRP A 33 1.40 -12.15 4.76
CA TRP A 33 2.68 -11.57 4.40
C TRP A 33 2.63 -10.91 3.01
N ALA A 34 3.48 -9.91 2.78
CA ALA A 34 3.69 -9.31 1.46
C ALA A 34 5.10 -9.53 0.90
N LYS A 35 6.11 -9.54 1.79
CA LYS A 35 7.51 -9.81 1.45
C LYS A 35 8.05 -10.93 2.34
N SER A 36 8.97 -11.71 1.83
CA SER A 36 9.67 -12.77 2.56
C SER A 36 11.11 -12.85 2.08
N ASP A 37 12.01 -13.21 2.99
CA ASP A 37 13.41 -13.46 2.64
C ASP A 37 13.53 -14.85 1.99
N ARG A 38 14.07 -14.88 0.77
CA ARG A 38 14.28 -16.12 0.01
C ARG A 38 15.23 -17.09 0.72
N LYS A 39 16.20 -16.57 1.48
CA LYS A 39 17.19 -17.35 2.24
C LYS A 39 16.68 -17.73 3.62
N ASN A 40 15.75 -16.96 4.18
CA ASN A 40 15.15 -17.21 5.48
C ASN A 40 13.62 -17.03 5.43
N GLN A 41 12.90 -18.06 5.00
CA GLN A 41 11.44 -18.02 4.81
C GLN A 41 10.66 -17.63 6.08
N GLY A 42 11.26 -17.77 7.27
CA GLY A 42 10.66 -17.32 8.53
C GLY A 42 10.66 -15.79 8.70
N ARG A 43 11.51 -15.08 7.96
CA ARG A 43 11.62 -13.62 8.00
C ARG A 43 10.70 -13.02 6.96
N ILE A 44 9.59 -12.48 7.45
CA ILE A 44 8.52 -11.93 6.61
C ILE A 44 8.27 -10.47 6.95
N HIS A 45 7.71 -9.76 5.98
CA HIS A 45 7.06 -8.49 6.22
C HIS A 45 5.56 -8.65 6.05
N LEU A 46 4.80 -8.25 7.08
CA LEU A 46 3.34 -8.34 7.05
C LEU A 46 2.75 -7.48 5.94
N LEU A 47 1.65 -7.96 5.36
CA LEU A 47 0.94 -7.29 4.27
C LEU A 47 0.56 -5.87 4.65
N GLU A 48 -0.13 -5.69 5.78
CA GLU A 48 -0.56 -4.37 6.27
C GLU A 48 0.58 -3.35 6.40
N HIS A 49 1.77 -3.79 6.81
CA HIS A 49 2.94 -2.93 6.92
C HIS A 49 3.49 -2.53 5.55
N HIS A 50 3.59 -3.47 4.61
CA HIS A 50 4.03 -3.14 3.27
C HIS A 50 3.04 -2.19 2.56
N LEU A 51 1.73 -2.37 2.75
CA LEU A 51 0.73 -1.43 2.24
C LEU A 51 0.92 -0.03 2.85
N ALA A 52 1.23 0.06 4.16
CA ALA A 52 1.57 1.33 4.82
C ALA A 52 2.84 1.97 4.24
N ASP A 53 3.88 1.18 4.00
CA ASP A 53 5.14 1.65 3.42
C ASP A 53 4.91 2.26 2.04
N VAL A 54 4.20 1.58 1.15
CA VAL A 54 3.93 2.10 -0.20
C VAL A 54 3.00 3.31 -0.17
N GLY A 55 1.95 3.29 0.66
CA GLY A 55 1.06 4.44 0.83
C GLY A 55 1.81 5.68 1.33
N THR A 56 2.74 5.52 2.27
CA THR A 56 3.53 6.63 2.83
C THR A 56 4.65 7.08 1.91
N CYS A 57 5.25 6.19 1.11
CA CYS A 57 6.14 6.55 0.02
C CYS A 57 5.43 7.42 -1.01
N PHE A 58 4.20 7.05 -1.42
CA PHE A 58 3.40 7.88 -2.31
C PHE A 58 3.07 9.24 -1.68
N GLU A 59 2.65 9.27 -0.41
CA GLU A 59 2.43 10.52 0.34
C GLU A 59 3.69 11.41 0.36
N ALA A 60 4.87 10.83 0.58
CA ALA A 60 6.15 11.54 0.57
C ALA A 60 6.53 12.08 -0.81
N LEU A 61 6.28 11.31 -1.88
CA LEU A 61 6.43 11.79 -3.26
C LEU A 61 5.50 13.00 -3.54
N MET A 62 4.28 12.98 -2.99
CA MET A 62 3.33 14.09 -3.11
C MET A 62 3.73 15.33 -2.29
N ARG A 63 4.71 15.24 -1.38
CA ARG A 63 5.31 16.42 -0.74
C ARG A 63 6.27 17.15 -1.66
N GLN A 64 6.76 16.50 -2.72
CA GLN A 64 7.66 17.11 -3.69
C GLN A 64 6.88 18.00 -4.66
N PRO A 65 7.07 19.34 -4.65
CA PRO A 65 6.19 20.26 -5.38
C PRO A 65 6.16 20.01 -6.89
N THR A 66 7.29 19.60 -7.48
CA THR A 66 7.37 19.32 -8.92
C THR A 66 6.58 18.06 -9.30
N ILE A 67 6.67 17.01 -8.49
CA ILE A 67 5.96 15.75 -8.74
C ILE A 67 4.44 15.96 -8.58
N ARG A 68 4.04 16.56 -7.45
CA ARG A 68 2.63 16.88 -7.15
C ARG A 68 1.98 17.72 -8.24
N LYS A 69 2.63 18.80 -8.68
CA LYS A 69 2.10 19.68 -9.74
C LYS A 69 2.04 19.00 -11.10
N ARG A 70 3.01 18.14 -11.44
CA ARG A 70 2.96 17.36 -12.67
C ARG A 70 1.77 16.39 -12.66
N LEU A 71 1.56 15.66 -11.58
CA LEU A 71 0.36 14.81 -11.45
C LEU A 71 -0.92 15.64 -11.54
N ALA A 72 -1.01 16.78 -10.83
CA ALA A 72 -2.15 17.69 -10.92
C ALA A 72 -2.46 18.13 -12.36
N SER A 73 -1.44 18.53 -13.11
CA SER A 73 -1.60 19.02 -14.50
C SER A 73 -2.16 17.97 -15.45
N THR A 74 -1.85 16.69 -15.25
CA THR A 74 -2.43 15.60 -16.07
C THR A 74 -3.94 15.42 -15.88
N GLY A 75 -4.48 15.92 -14.76
CA GLY A 75 -5.90 16.01 -14.46
C GLY A 75 -6.49 17.41 -14.71
N GLY A 76 -5.76 18.31 -15.36
CA GLY A 76 -6.20 19.69 -15.60
C GLY A 76 -6.27 20.56 -14.34
N LEU A 77 -5.52 20.20 -13.28
CA LEU A 77 -5.46 20.93 -12.02
C LEU A 77 -4.14 21.69 -11.89
N ASN A 78 -4.19 22.85 -11.22
CA ASN A 78 -2.98 23.60 -10.87
C ASN A 78 -2.19 22.93 -9.74
N ASP A 79 -2.90 22.30 -8.80
CA ASP A 79 -2.34 21.55 -7.68
C ASP A 79 -3.37 20.54 -7.15
N LEU A 80 -2.91 19.54 -6.40
CA LEU A 80 -3.77 18.58 -5.70
C LEU A 80 -4.22 19.17 -4.36
N LYS A 81 -5.43 18.84 -3.91
CA LYS A 81 -5.85 19.09 -2.52
C LYS A 81 -5.30 18.00 -1.61
N GLU A 82 -5.05 18.30 -0.34
CA GLU A 82 -4.62 17.28 0.65
C GLU A 82 -5.58 16.10 0.74
N SER A 83 -6.89 16.33 0.60
CA SER A 83 -7.89 15.25 0.58
C SER A 83 -7.74 14.33 -0.64
N LEU A 84 -7.33 14.86 -1.79
CA LEU A 84 -7.05 14.05 -2.98
C LEU A 84 -5.74 13.29 -2.83
N VAL A 85 -4.70 13.92 -2.28
CA VAL A 85 -3.43 13.24 -1.97
C VAL A 85 -3.66 12.06 -1.03
N ALA A 86 -4.46 12.24 0.03
CA ALA A 86 -4.81 11.16 0.94
C ALA A 86 -5.51 9.99 0.23
N ARG A 87 -6.49 10.28 -0.65
CA ARG A 87 -7.17 9.24 -1.43
C ARG A 87 -6.24 8.49 -2.38
N LEU A 88 -5.38 9.21 -3.11
CA LEU A 88 -4.38 8.60 -4.00
C LEU A 88 -3.37 7.76 -3.21
N SER A 89 -3.01 8.17 -1.99
CA SER A 89 -2.15 7.39 -1.11
C SER A 89 -2.84 6.08 -0.67
N VAL A 90 -4.16 6.09 -0.46
CA VAL A 90 -4.93 4.85 -0.21
C VAL A 90 -4.93 3.96 -1.44
N PHE A 91 -5.16 4.50 -2.65
CA PHE A 91 -5.03 3.72 -3.88
C PHE A 91 -3.65 3.07 -3.95
N ALA A 92 -2.57 3.85 -3.81
CA ALA A 92 -1.21 3.31 -3.84
C ALA A 92 -0.96 2.24 -2.76
N ALA A 93 -1.48 2.44 -1.55
CA ALA A 93 -1.40 1.46 -0.47
C ALA A 93 -2.08 0.13 -0.86
N LEU A 94 -3.17 0.15 -1.63
CA LEU A 94 -3.92 -1.05 -2.03
C LEU A 94 -3.28 -1.84 -3.19
N HIS A 95 -2.16 -1.42 -3.76
CA HIS A 95 -1.56 -2.06 -4.94
C HIS A 95 -1.36 -3.58 -4.80
N ASP A 96 -0.97 -4.03 -3.60
CA ASP A 96 -0.68 -5.42 -3.29
C ASP A 96 -1.80 -6.13 -2.50
N ILE A 97 -2.98 -5.51 -2.35
CA ILE A 97 -4.06 -6.05 -1.50
C ILE A 97 -4.46 -7.48 -1.89
N GLY A 98 -4.37 -7.81 -3.18
CA GLY A 98 -4.68 -9.14 -3.66
C GLY A 98 -3.73 -10.22 -3.17
N LYS A 99 -2.59 -9.90 -2.57
CA LYS A 99 -1.70 -10.88 -1.93
C LYS A 99 -2.37 -11.60 -0.78
N VAL A 100 -3.47 -11.07 -0.25
CA VAL A 100 -4.28 -11.71 0.79
C VAL A 100 -4.80 -13.09 0.36
N ASN A 101 -4.89 -13.39 -0.94
CA ASN A 101 -5.39 -14.67 -1.42
C ASN A 101 -4.50 -15.86 -0.98
N MET A 102 -5.13 -16.99 -0.70
CA MET A 102 -4.47 -18.20 -0.21
C MET A 102 -3.51 -18.82 -1.24
N GLY A 103 -3.70 -18.56 -2.54
CA GLY A 103 -2.77 -18.98 -3.58
C GLY A 103 -1.38 -18.34 -3.39
N PHE A 104 -1.34 -17.05 -3.06
CA PHE A 104 -0.13 -16.30 -2.71
C PHE A 104 0.37 -16.67 -1.30
N GLN A 105 -0.50 -16.61 -0.29
CA GLN A 105 -0.07 -16.78 1.10
C GLN A 105 0.58 -18.14 1.39
N THR A 106 0.06 -19.22 0.79
CA THR A 106 0.55 -20.59 1.02
C THR A 106 1.85 -20.90 0.28
N GLN A 107 2.44 -19.97 -0.46
CA GLN A 107 3.68 -20.21 -1.20
C GLN A 107 4.90 -20.46 -0.31
N ILE A 108 4.93 -19.85 0.87
CA ILE A 108 6.05 -19.97 1.81
C ILE A 108 5.82 -21.03 2.88
N TRP A 109 4.67 -21.72 2.83
CA TRP A 109 4.33 -22.74 3.81
C TRP A 109 5.08 -24.02 3.48
N LYS A 110 5.70 -24.62 4.50
CA LYS A 110 6.30 -25.94 4.40
C LYS A 110 5.21 -27.02 4.37
N PRO A 111 5.46 -28.20 3.78
CA PRO A 111 4.48 -29.27 3.70
C PRO A 111 3.87 -29.65 5.06
N GLU A 112 4.66 -29.61 6.13
CA GLU A 112 4.26 -30.01 7.48
C GLU A 112 3.36 -28.96 8.16
N GLU A 113 3.26 -27.75 7.59
CA GLU A 113 2.49 -26.62 8.12
C GLU A 113 1.11 -26.50 7.47
N LEU A 114 0.89 -27.20 6.36
CA LEU A 114 -0.36 -27.22 5.64
C LEU A 114 -1.40 -28.06 6.41
N PRO A 115 -2.64 -27.57 6.57
CA PRO A 115 -3.79 -28.37 6.96
C PRO A 115 -4.05 -29.47 5.91
N GLY A 116 -3.37 -30.60 6.04
CA GLY A 116 -3.38 -31.68 5.04
C GLY A 116 -2.49 -31.36 3.84
N ARG A 117 -3.08 -31.26 2.65
CA ARG A 117 -2.36 -30.99 1.39
C ARG A 117 -2.72 -29.62 0.83
N ARG A 118 -1.77 -28.94 0.17
CA ARG A 118 -2.05 -27.68 -0.53
C ARG A 118 -3.08 -27.95 -1.63
N PRO A 119 -4.27 -27.31 -1.60
CA PRO A 119 -5.29 -27.48 -2.62
C PRO A 119 -4.76 -27.16 -4.02
N MET A 120 -5.18 -27.92 -5.02
CA MET A 120 -4.75 -27.71 -6.41
C MET A 120 -5.12 -26.28 -6.89
N GLN A 121 -6.25 -25.76 -6.43
CA GLN A 121 -6.76 -24.42 -6.71
C GLN A 121 -5.79 -23.31 -6.27
N PHE A 122 -4.90 -23.59 -5.29
CA PHE A 122 -3.94 -22.63 -4.76
C PHE A 122 -2.64 -22.60 -5.57
N ARG A 123 -2.43 -23.55 -6.51
CA ARG A 123 -1.27 -23.54 -7.41
C ARG A 123 -1.33 -22.41 -8.44
N ARG A 124 -2.50 -21.80 -8.65
CA ARG A 124 -2.63 -20.57 -9.42
C ARG A 124 -2.01 -19.43 -8.60
N VAL A 125 -0.90 -18.90 -9.10
CA VAL A 125 -0.13 -17.84 -8.44
C VAL A 125 -0.39 -16.54 -9.18
N GLY A 126 -1.17 -15.67 -8.56
CA GLY A 126 -1.39 -14.29 -8.97
C GLY A 126 -1.96 -13.52 -7.79
N HIS A 127 -1.72 -12.21 -7.73
CA HIS A 127 -2.34 -11.32 -6.74
C HIS A 127 -3.06 -10.15 -7.41
N THR A 128 -2.69 -9.78 -8.64
CA THR A 128 -3.39 -8.76 -9.42
C THR A 128 -4.49 -9.37 -10.28
N LEU A 129 -4.17 -10.33 -11.14
CA LEU A 129 -5.14 -10.97 -12.05
C LEU A 129 -6.27 -11.71 -11.32
N ASP A 130 -6.01 -12.26 -10.14
CA ASP A 130 -7.03 -12.99 -9.39
C ASP A 130 -8.07 -12.07 -8.74
N LEU A 131 -7.80 -10.76 -8.67
CA LEU A 131 -8.80 -9.75 -8.32
C LEU A 131 -9.75 -9.42 -9.48
N THR A 132 -9.44 -9.76 -10.74
CA THR A 132 -10.31 -9.41 -11.87
C THR A 132 -11.77 -9.87 -11.66
N PRO A 133 -12.05 -11.14 -11.29
CA PRO A 133 -13.43 -11.58 -11.03
C PRO A 133 -14.11 -10.88 -9.85
N VAL A 134 -13.33 -10.37 -8.89
CA VAL A 134 -13.83 -9.59 -7.74
C VAL A 134 -14.21 -8.18 -8.20
N LEU A 135 -13.34 -7.51 -8.97
CA LEU A 135 -13.56 -6.16 -9.47
C LEU A 135 -14.69 -6.07 -10.51
N THR A 136 -14.86 -7.11 -11.34
CA THR A 136 -15.93 -7.17 -12.35
C THR A 136 -17.23 -7.76 -11.81
N TRP A 137 -17.30 -8.06 -10.51
CA TRP A 137 -18.46 -8.70 -9.86
C TRP A 137 -18.84 -10.06 -10.46
N LYS A 138 -17.93 -10.71 -11.21
CA LYS A 138 -18.15 -12.06 -11.72
C LYS A 138 -18.21 -13.10 -10.60
N ASP A 139 -17.41 -12.92 -9.55
CA ASP A 139 -17.52 -13.66 -8.28
C ASP A 139 -18.25 -12.76 -7.27
N GLU A 140 -19.58 -12.70 -7.37
CA GLU A 140 -20.43 -11.79 -6.58
C GLU A 140 -20.25 -11.96 -5.08
N THR A 141 -20.08 -13.21 -4.62
CA THR A 141 -19.91 -13.49 -3.18
C THR A 141 -18.59 -12.93 -2.68
N THR A 142 -17.49 -13.13 -3.43
CA THR A 142 -16.20 -12.57 -3.04
C THR A 142 -16.18 -11.05 -3.15
N ALA A 143 -16.77 -10.50 -4.21
CA ALA A 143 -16.90 -9.06 -4.41
C ALA A 143 -17.65 -8.38 -3.26
N ALA A 144 -18.80 -8.94 -2.86
CA ALA A 144 -19.63 -8.39 -1.80
C ALA A 144 -18.87 -8.20 -0.49
N TRP A 145 -18.24 -9.25 0.05
CA TRP A 145 -17.49 -9.10 1.31
C TRP A 145 -16.21 -8.29 1.13
N PHE A 146 -15.54 -8.37 -0.03
CA PHE A 146 -14.28 -7.65 -0.26
C PHE A 146 -14.50 -6.14 -0.24
N PHE A 147 -15.52 -5.65 -0.94
CA PHE A 147 -15.86 -4.23 -0.96
C PHE A 147 -16.49 -3.76 0.35
N ASP A 148 -17.32 -4.59 1.01
CA ASP A 148 -17.83 -4.30 2.36
C ASP A 148 -16.71 -4.15 3.40
N ALA A 149 -15.70 -5.04 3.35
CA ALA A 149 -14.55 -4.98 4.23
C ALA A 149 -13.65 -3.75 4.00
N LEU A 150 -13.64 -3.21 2.78
CA LEU A 150 -13.03 -1.92 2.45
C LEU A 150 -13.97 -0.72 2.69
N GLY A 151 -15.21 -0.97 3.12
CA GLY A 151 -16.42 -0.16 2.92
C GLY A 151 -16.34 1.32 3.25
N TRP A 152 -15.58 1.72 4.27
CA TRP A 152 -15.43 3.15 4.57
C TRP A 152 -14.79 3.93 3.42
N TRP A 153 -13.82 3.33 2.73
CA TRP A 153 -13.14 3.99 1.63
C TRP A 153 -14.04 4.08 0.40
N TYR A 154 -14.82 3.02 0.09
CA TYR A 154 -15.77 3.02 -1.01
C TYR A 154 -16.80 4.14 -0.83
N ASP A 155 -17.45 4.22 0.33
CA ASP A 155 -18.42 5.28 0.68
C ASP A 155 -17.79 6.69 0.64
N ALA A 156 -16.54 6.83 1.12
CA ALA A 156 -15.82 8.09 1.08
C ALA A 156 -15.39 8.51 -0.34
N THR A 157 -15.18 7.54 -1.23
CA THR A 157 -14.85 7.75 -2.65
C THR A 157 -16.08 7.85 -3.55
N GLU A 158 -17.26 7.42 -3.12
CA GLU A 158 -18.52 7.70 -3.84
C GLU A 158 -18.73 9.21 -3.99
N SER A 159 -18.31 10.01 -3.00
CA SER A 159 -18.31 11.48 -3.11
C SER A 159 -17.37 12.08 -4.17
N TRP A 160 -16.47 11.27 -4.73
CA TRP A 160 -15.56 11.61 -5.82
C TRP A 160 -16.16 11.27 -7.19
N ASP A 161 -17.22 10.46 -7.21
CA ASP A 161 -17.72 9.82 -8.41
C ASP A 161 -19.18 10.26 -8.68
N ASP A 162 -19.36 11.12 -9.68
CA ASP A 162 -20.69 11.50 -10.18
C ASP A 162 -21.26 10.47 -11.18
N ARG A 163 -20.58 9.32 -11.36
CA ARG A 163 -20.85 8.27 -12.34
C ARG A 163 -21.04 6.88 -11.70
N GLY A 164 -21.35 6.82 -10.40
CA GLY A 164 -21.71 5.57 -9.74
C GLY A 164 -20.55 4.57 -9.59
N GLY A 165 -19.32 5.05 -9.43
CA GLY A 165 -18.16 4.22 -9.05
C GLY A 165 -17.14 3.95 -10.16
N GLU A 166 -17.41 4.38 -11.41
CA GLU A 166 -16.49 4.19 -12.56
C GLU A 166 -15.07 4.72 -12.31
N THR A 167 -14.94 5.91 -11.71
CA THR A 167 -13.65 6.57 -11.48
C THR A 167 -12.84 5.79 -10.44
N VAL A 168 -13.52 5.33 -9.39
CA VAL A 168 -12.92 4.50 -8.33
C VAL A 168 -12.43 3.18 -8.91
N CYS A 169 -13.27 2.50 -9.69
CA CYS A 169 -12.92 1.27 -10.39
C CYS A 169 -11.71 1.47 -11.31
N ALA A 170 -11.69 2.53 -12.12
CA ALA A 170 -10.60 2.77 -13.05
C ALA A 170 -9.26 3.05 -12.34
N MET A 171 -9.29 3.73 -11.20
CA MET A 171 -8.08 3.91 -10.37
C MET A 171 -7.65 2.64 -9.65
N LEU A 172 -8.57 1.79 -9.19
CA LEU A 172 -8.22 0.47 -8.65
C LEU A 172 -7.56 -0.39 -9.73
N VAL A 173 -8.11 -0.43 -10.94
CA VAL A 173 -7.53 -1.11 -12.11
C VAL A 173 -6.12 -0.58 -12.39
N ALA A 174 -5.94 0.75 -12.41
CA ALA A 174 -4.63 1.36 -12.58
C ALA A 174 -3.66 0.89 -11.48
N THR A 175 -4.06 0.96 -10.21
CA THR A 175 -3.24 0.53 -9.06
C THR A 175 -2.81 -0.94 -9.18
N LEU A 176 -3.72 -1.82 -9.58
CA LEU A 176 -3.46 -3.25 -9.71
C LEU A 176 -2.66 -3.62 -10.97
N SER A 177 -2.40 -2.64 -11.85
CA SER A 177 -1.55 -2.77 -13.02
C SER A 177 -0.05 -2.53 -12.70
N HIS A 178 0.32 -2.45 -11.42
CA HIS A 178 1.65 -2.01 -10.98
C HIS A 178 2.83 -2.89 -11.45
N HIS A 179 2.58 -4.12 -11.92
CA HIS A 179 3.59 -4.98 -12.54
C HIS A 179 3.94 -4.62 -14.00
N GLY A 180 3.55 -3.43 -14.47
CA GLY A 180 3.94 -2.90 -15.79
C GLY A 180 3.11 -3.43 -16.96
N ARG A 181 1.99 -4.11 -16.68
CA ARG A 181 1.00 -4.51 -17.68
C ARG A 181 -0.39 -4.07 -17.21
N PRO A 182 -1.14 -3.30 -18.03
CA PRO A 182 -2.51 -2.94 -17.71
C PRO A 182 -3.36 -4.18 -17.43
N LEU A 183 -4.06 -4.16 -16.30
CA LEU A 183 -5.09 -5.13 -15.98
C LEU A 183 -6.25 -4.91 -16.95
N ARG A 184 -6.51 -5.88 -17.83
CA ARG A 184 -7.67 -5.87 -18.72
C ARG A 184 -8.79 -6.61 -18.03
N LEU A 185 -9.89 -5.91 -17.76
CA LEU A 185 -11.05 -6.51 -17.10
C LEU A 185 -11.80 -7.49 -18.02
N GLU A 186 -11.60 -7.33 -19.33
CA GLU A 186 -12.15 -8.18 -20.38
C GLU A 186 -11.38 -9.50 -20.52
N ASP A 187 -10.16 -9.58 -19.98
CA ASP A 187 -9.41 -10.84 -19.97
C ASP A 187 -10.19 -11.87 -19.15
N SER A 188 -10.49 -13.02 -19.77
CA SER A 188 -11.35 -14.08 -19.25
C SER A 188 -10.71 -14.86 -18.11
N ARG A 189 -10.29 -14.18 -17.03
CA ARG A 189 -9.86 -14.83 -15.81
C ARG A 189 -11.06 -15.61 -15.24
N SER A 190 -10.90 -16.92 -15.09
CA SER A 190 -11.87 -17.73 -14.37
C SER A 190 -11.92 -17.33 -12.90
N GLU A 191 -13.12 -17.37 -12.34
CA GLU A 191 -13.35 -17.27 -10.90
C GLU A 191 -12.61 -18.39 -10.15
N ASN A 192 -12.21 -18.09 -8.91
CA ASN A 192 -11.60 -19.06 -8.02
C ASN A 192 -11.94 -18.68 -6.57
N PRO A 193 -13.21 -18.79 -6.15
CA PRO A 193 -13.63 -18.39 -4.81
C PRO A 193 -12.86 -19.13 -3.70
N ALA A 194 -12.28 -20.31 -4.00
CA ALA A 194 -11.53 -21.10 -3.02
C ALA A 194 -10.27 -20.38 -2.49
N ILE A 195 -9.57 -19.59 -3.30
CA ILE A 195 -8.37 -18.85 -2.84
C ILE A 195 -8.72 -17.65 -1.94
N TRP A 196 -9.99 -17.30 -1.84
CA TRP A 196 -10.48 -16.18 -1.04
C TRP A 196 -11.09 -16.62 0.31
N ARG A 197 -11.14 -17.93 0.56
CA ARG A 197 -11.68 -18.53 1.78
C ARG A 197 -10.60 -18.83 2.80
N LYS A 198 -11.02 -18.99 4.06
CA LYS A 198 -10.16 -19.42 5.18
C LYS A 198 -9.38 -20.70 4.83
N PHE A 199 -8.10 -20.71 5.15
CA PHE A 199 -7.29 -21.92 5.14
C PHE A 199 -6.23 -21.90 6.26
N GLY A 200 -6.26 -22.91 7.12
CA GLY A 200 -5.52 -22.87 8.39
C GLY A 200 -6.05 -21.76 9.28
N ASP A 201 -5.15 -20.91 9.78
CA ASP A 201 -5.52 -19.78 10.64
C ASP A 201 -5.71 -18.49 9.82
N LEU A 202 -5.31 -18.47 8.54
CA LEU A 202 -5.47 -17.30 7.68
C LEU A 202 -6.90 -17.22 7.14
N LYS A 203 -7.48 -16.03 7.30
CA LYS A 203 -8.79 -15.64 6.78
C LYS A 203 -8.63 -14.36 5.96
N PRO A 204 -8.78 -14.43 4.61
CA PRO A 204 -8.63 -13.25 3.78
C PRO A 204 -9.56 -12.09 4.16
N GLU A 205 -10.82 -12.38 4.48
CA GLU A 205 -11.81 -11.39 4.90
C GLU A 205 -11.38 -10.59 6.14
N ASP A 206 -10.93 -11.27 7.21
CA ASP A 206 -10.45 -10.61 8.43
C ASP A 206 -9.26 -9.68 8.14
N CYS A 207 -8.37 -10.08 7.23
CA CYS A 207 -7.22 -9.27 6.83
C CYS A 207 -7.65 -8.03 6.02
N VAL A 208 -8.54 -8.18 5.04
CA VAL A 208 -9.03 -7.03 4.24
C VAL A 208 -9.78 -6.05 5.15
N LYS A 209 -10.60 -6.55 6.09
CA LYS A 209 -11.30 -5.72 7.07
C LYS A 209 -10.33 -4.96 7.98
N ARG A 210 -9.27 -5.63 8.46
CA ARG A 210 -8.20 -4.98 9.23
C ARG A 210 -7.50 -3.90 8.41
N VAL A 211 -7.12 -4.19 7.17
CA VAL A 211 -6.50 -3.22 6.26
C VAL A 211 -7.43 -2.03 6.01
N GLY A 212 -8.72 -2.25 5.73
CA GLY A 212 -9.70 -1.18 5.55
C GLY A 212 -9.78 -0.23 6.75
N ASN A 213 -9.82 -0.79 7.96
CA ASN A 213 -9.80 -0.01 9.21
C ASN A 213 -8.50 0.77 9.39
N LEU A 214 -7.35 0.15 9.12
CA LEU A 214 -6.06 0.80 9.23
C LEU A 214 -5.92 1.94 8.22
N LEU A 215 -6.30 1.73 6.95
CA LEU A 215 -6.25 2.77 5.90
C LEU A 215 -7.11 3.99 6.27
N ARG A 216 -8.29 3.76 6.86
CA ARG A 216 -9.15 4.84 7.39
C ARG A 216 -8.44 5.69 8.44
N LEU A 217 -7.69 5.05 9.34
CA LEU A 217 -6.94 5.73 10.41
C LEU A 217 -5.69 6.42 9.88
N TRP A 218 -4.99 5.78 8.95
CA TRP A 218 -3.70 6.23 8.41
C TRP A 218 -3.85 7.40 7.46
N PHE A 219 -4.89 7.38 6.62
CA PHE A 219 -5.17 8.37 5.59
C PHE A 219 -6.59 8.91 5.78
N PRO A 220 -6.84 9.69 6.86
CA PRO A 220 -8.16 10.23 7.12
C PRO A 220 -8.60 11.09 5.95
N ALA A 221 -9.61 10.62 5.23
CA ALA A 221 -10.22 11.36 4.15
C ALA A 221 -10.94 12.53 4.79
N ARG A 222 -10.35 13.74 4.67
CA ARG A 222 -11.07 14.97 4.99
C ARG A 222 -12.18 15.12 3.98
N SER A 223 -13.36 14.60 4.32
CA SER A 223 -14.59 14.82 3.58
C SER A 223 -14.85 16.32 3.55
N ARG A 224 -14.62 16.91 2.39
CA ARG A 224 -15.40 18.04 1.95
C ARG A 224 -15.90 17.70 0.57
N ARG A 225 -17.23 17.72 0.41
CA ARG A 225 -17.87 17.95 -0.88
C ARG A 225 -17.09 19.05 -1.60
N GLY A 226 -16.69 18.81 -2.84
CA GLY A 226 -16.00 19.82 -3.64
C GLY A 226 -14.56 19.47 -3.95
N GLY A 227 -14.40 18.80 -5.06
CA GLY A 227 -13.12 18.51 -5.69
C GLY A 227 -13.38 17.51 -6.80
N SER A 228 -14.30 17.84 -7.71
CA SER A 228 -14.40 17.11 -8.96
C SER A 228 -13.05 17.30 -9.65
N THR A 229 -12.16 16.31 -9.49
CA THR A 229 -11.16 16.09 -10.53
C THR A 229 -12.03 15.81 -11.74
N ARG A 230 -12.09 16.75 -12.67
CA ARG A 230 -12.72 16.49 -13.96
C ARG A 230 -11.95 15.31 -14.55
N ARG A 231 -12.54 14.13 -14.40
CA ARG A 231 -12.25 12.87 -15.09
C ARG A 231 -10.96 12.20 -14.62
N ALA A 232 -11.01 10.89 -14.39
CA ALA A 232 -9.83 10.05 -14.44
C ALA A 232 -9.38 9.94 -15.91
N ILE A 233 -8.74 11.01 -16.39
CA ILE A 233 -8.18 11.07 -17.74
C ILE A 233 -7.10 9.97 -17.81
N PRO A 234 -6.98 9.21 -18.92
CA PRO A 234 -5.93 8.21 -19.06
C PRO A 234 -4.53 8.74 -18.69
N ALA A 235 -4.21 9.99 -19.05
CA ALA A 235 -2.97 10.65 -18.66
C ALA A 235 -2.75 10.70 -17.12
N PHE A 236 -3.79 11.00 -16.36
CA PHE A 236 -3.73 11.02 -14.89
C PHE A 236 -3.54 9.64 -14.31
N GLN A 237 -4.29 8.64 -14.80
CA GLN A 237 -4.17 7.25 -14.38
C GLN A 237 -2.77 6.69 -14.67
N HIS A 238 -2.23 6.98 -15.85
CA HIS A 238 -0.88 6.54 -16.26
C HIS A 238 0.20 7.20 -15.42
N MET A 239 0.11 8.52 -15.15
CA MET A 239 1.05 9.22 -14.28
C MET A 239 0.96 8.68 -12.85
N PHE A 240 -0.26 8.50 -12.33
CA PHE A 240 -0.49 7.90 -11.01
C PHE A 240 0.13 6.50 -10.93
N LEU A 241 -0.08 5.64 -11.93
CA LEU A 241 0.49 4.30 -11.98
C LEU A 241 2.02 4.32 -11.93
N GLY A 242 2.66 5.19 -12.72
CA GLY A 242 4.12 5.35 -12.67
C GLY A 242 4.63 5.75 -11.28
N LEU A 243 3.92 6.65 -10.60
CA LEU A 243 4.23 7.07 -9.23
C LEU A 243 3.94 5.99 -8.19
N CYS A 244 2.88 5.19 -8.39
CA CYS A 244 2.55 4.04 -7.56
C CYS A 244 3.65 2.97 -7.64
N ASN A 245 4.13 2.66 -8.86
CA ASN A 245 5.24 1.74 -9.06
C ASN A 245 6.52 2.23 -8.38
N TRP A 246 6.80 3.53 -8.49
CA TRP A 246 7.96 4.10 -7.84
C TRP A 246 7.84 4.06 -6.31
N ALA A 247 6.65 4.32 -5.77
CA ALA A 247 6.39 4.18 -4.34
C ALA A 247 6.56 2.72 -3.86
N ASP A 248 6.13 1.73 -4.64
CA ASP A 248 6.38 0.30 -4.33
C ASP A 248 7.87 -0.03 -4.37
N TRP A 249 8.62 0.48 -5.35
CA TRP A 249 10.07 0.26 -5.41
C TRP A 249 10.79 0.83 -4.18
N ILE A 250 10.41 2.05 -3.75
CA ILE A 250 10.96 2.66 -2.53
C ILE A 250 10.55 1.84 -1.29
N GLY A 251 9.25 1.50 -1.17
CA GLY A 251 8.69 0.73 -0.05
C GLY A 251 9.12 -0.75 -0.01
N SER A 252 9.76 -1.24 -1.08
CA SER A 252 10.33 -2.58 -1.17
C SER A 252 11.82 -2.63 -0.83
N ASN A 253 12.49 -1.48 -0.67
CA ASN A 253 13.90 -1.44 -0.30
C ASN A 253 14.05 -1.75 1.20
N GLU A 254 14.62 -2.91 1.51
CA GLU A 254 14.80 -3.40 2.87
C GLU A 254 15.74 -2.54 3.73
N GLU A 255 16.66 -1.78 3.12
CA GLU A 255 17.52 -0.85 3.85
C GLU A 255 16.71 0.28 4.49
N TRP A 256 15.68 0.78 3.79
CA TRP A 256 14.78 1.80 4.30
C TRP A 256 13.60 1.20 5.07
N PHE A 257 13.13 0.01 4.66
CA PHE A 257 11.98 -0.69 5.22
C PHE A 257 12.34 -2.11 5.67
N PRO A 258 13.06 -2.27 6.80
CA PRO A 258 13.34 -3.57 7.39
C PRO A 258 12.04 -4.32 7.73
N TYR A 259 12.07 -5.63 7.47
CA TYR A 259 10.92 -6.51 7.68
C TYR A 259 10.46 -6.55 9.15
N VAL A 260 9.15 -6.42 9.31
CA VAL A 260 8.40 -6.53 10.56
C VAL A 260 7.35 -7.62 10.41
N ASP A 261 7.41 -8.64 11.27
CA ASP A 261 6.64 -9.90 11.22
C ASP A 261 5.53 -9.99 12.29
N ALA A 262 5.40 -8.98 13.13
CA ALA A 262 4.39 -8.89 14.19
C ALA A 262 3.51 -7.63 13.98
N PRO A 263 2.17 -7.74 14.03
CA PRO A 263 1.27 -6.60 13.78
C PRO A 263 1.55 -5.39 14.69
N GLN A 264 1.48 -4.19 14.14
CA GLN A 264 1.69 -2.94 14.86
C GLN A 264 0.68 -1.88 14.39
N ASP A 265 -0.31 -1.56 15.22
CA ASP A 265 -1.41 -0.67 14.82
C ASP A 265 -0.95 0.75 14.45
N ASP A 266 0.15 1.24 15.05
CA ASP A 266 0.71 2.56 14.79
C ASP A 266 1.94 2.56 13.86
N TYR A 267 2.19 1.45 13.16
CA TYR A 267 3.31 1.28 12.22
C TYR A 267 3.39 2.40 11.17
N ILE A 268 2.25 3.00 10.80
CA ILE A 268 2.20 4.14 9.86
C ILE A 268 3.14 5.29 10.24
N LYS A 269 3.38 5.53 11.55
CA LYS A 269 4.30 6.57 12.01
C LYS A 269 5.74 6.24 11.61
N THR A 270 6.12 4.97 11.79
CA THR A 270 7.41 4.42 11.36
C THR A 270 7.54 4.48 9.85
N ALA A 271 6.52 4.01 9.12
CA ALA A 271 6.47 4.04 7.66
C ALA A 271 6.67 5.46 7.11
N ARG A 272 5.93 6.47 7.63
CA ARG A 272 6.09 7.88 7.23
C ARG A 272 7.50 8.41 7.46
N LYS A 273 8.10 8.09 8.61
CA LYS A 273 9.48 8.52 8.93
C LYS A 273 10.47 7.94 7.92
N ARG A 274 10.37 6.64 7.64
CA ARG A 274 11.22 5.91 6.68
C ARG A 274 11.01 6.41 5.25
N ALA A 275 9.76 6.58 4.81
CA ALA A 275 9.42 7.11 3.50
C ALA A 275 10.00 8.50 3.28
N LYS A 276 9.92 9.39 4.28
CA LYS A 276 10.56 10.72 4.20
C LYS A 276 12.07 10.58 4.03
N GLN A 277 12.73 9.78 4.87
CA GLN A 277 14.18 9.57 4.80
C GLN A 277 14.62 8.99 3.45
N ALA A 278 13.89 8.03 2.91
CA ALA A 278 14.16 7.42 1.61
C ALA A 278 14.02 8.44 0.47
N VAL A 279 12.91 9.19 0.43
CA VAL A 279 12.66 10.22 -0.59
C VAL A 279 13.69 11.36 -0.52
N ASP A 280 14.07 11.78 0.70
CA ASP A 280 15.12 12.77 0.90
C ASP A 280 16.49 12.26 0.40
N ALA A 281 16.83 11.01 0.71
CA ALA A 281 18.09 10.38 0.29
C ALA A 281 18.21 10.22 -1.24
N ILE A 282 17.09 10.04 -1.94
CA ILE A 282 17.05 10.03 -3.41
C ILE A 282 17.36 11.43 -4.00
N GLY A 283 17.19 12.50 -3.22
CA GLY A 283 17.53 13.87 -3.63
C GLY A 283 16.47 14.54 -4.51
N LEU A 284 15.19 14.21 -4.31
CA LEU A 284 14.08 14.76 -5.11
C LEU A 284 13.68 16.19 -4.71
N ASP A 285 14.00 16.60 -3.48
CA ASP A 285 13.77 17.97 -3.04
C ASP A 285 14.88 18.89 -3.57
N LEU A 286 14.48 19.75 -4.50
CA LEU A 286 15.36 20.74 -5.14
C LEU A 286 15.07 22.17 -4.66
N SER A 287 14.34 22.34 -3.55
CA SER A 287 13.86 23.66 -3.11
C SER A 287 14.99 24.60 -2.74
N ASP A 288 16.03 24.09 -2.07
CA ASP A 288 17.21 24.88 -1.68
C ASP A 288 18.05 25.21 -2.91
N GLN A 289 18.28 24.24 -3.80
CA GLN A 289 18.99 24.45 -5.07
C GLN A 289 18.27 25.50 -5.92
N ARG A 290 16.93 25.50 -5.96
CA ARG A 290 16.14 26.52 -6.66
C ARG A 290 16.22 27.89 -6.01
N ARG A 291 16.29 27.97 -4.67
CA ARG A 291 16.44 29.22 -3.94
C ARG A 291 17.81 29.84 -4.22
N ASP A 292 18.85 29.02 -4.22
CA ASP A 292 20.21 29.43 -4.51
C ASP A 292 20.37 29.79 -5.99
N PHE A 293 19.68 29.09 -6.90
CA PHE A 293 19.65 29.43 -8.33
C PHE A 293 19.05 30.82 -8.59
N LYS A 294 18.00 31.22 -7.87
CA LYS A 294 17.45 32.59 -7.98
C LYS A 294 18.43 33.67 -7.52
N ARG A 295 19.49 33.30 -6.78
CA ARG A 295 20.51 34.22 -6.26
C ARG A 295 21.82 34.18 -7.05
N ALA A 296 22.03 33.18 -7.90
CA ALA A 296 23.29 32.97 -8.60
C ALA A 296 23.10 32.85 -10.12
N THR A 297 23.61 33.84 -10.87
CA THR A 297 23.56 33.91 -12.34
C THR A 297 24.83 33.38 -13.02
N GLU A 298 25.51 32.38 -12.45
CA GLU A 298 26.74 31.81 -13.04
C GLU A 298 26.80 30.28 -12.94
N PHE A 299 27.31 29.62 -14.00
CA PHE A 299 27.42 28.16 -14.13
C PHE A 299 28.24 27.49 -13.02
N ARG A 300 29.22 28.20 -12.44
CA ARG A 300 30.13 27.64 -11.41
C ARG A 300 29.38 27.30 -10.12
N THR A 301 28.36 28.07 -9.78
CA THR A 301 27.57 27.95 -8.54
C THR A 301 26.67 26.71 -8.53
N LEU A 302 26.29 26.20 -9.71
CA LEU A 302 25.48 24.99 -9.87
C LEU A 302 26.20 23.71 -9.43
N SER A 303 27.53 23.67 -9.59
CA SER A 303 28.33 22.45 -9.39
C SER A 303 28.68 22.15 -7.93
N VAL A 304 28.63 23.16 -7.05
CA VAL A 304 28.97 23.03 -5.62
C VAL A 304 27.76 22.54 -4.81
N SER A 305 26.55 22.94 -5.20
CA SER A 305 25.31 22.53 -4.52
C SER A 305 24.95 21.05 -4.73
N LEU A 306 25.50 20.40 -5.76
CA LEU A 306 25.25 18.99 -6.07
C LEU A 306 26.23 18.01 -5.38
N ARG A 307 27.28 18.51 -4.71
CA ARG A 307 28.31 17.68 -4.04
C ARG A 307 28.10 17.52 -2.53
N ARG A 308 26.89 17.76 -2.02
CA ARG A 308 26.57 17.57 -0.59
C ARG A 308 25.84 16.25 -0.34
N SER A 309 26.47 15.15 -0.72
CA SER A 309 26.22 13.85 -0.11
C SER A 309 27.56 13.36 0.45
N PRO A 310 27.71 13.20 1.78
CA PRO A 310 28.89 12.53 2.29
C PRO A 310 28.81 11.08 1.86
N THR A 311 29.68 10.66 0.95
CA THR A 311 30.05 9.26 0.82
C THR A 311 30.60 8.80 2.18
N PRO A 312 30.17 7.65 2.72
CA PRO A 312 30.82 7.11 3.91
C PRO A 312 32.29 6.87 3.60
N ASP A 313 33.17 7.39 4.45
CA ASP A 313 34.61 7.11 4.41
C ASP A 313 34.82 5.60 4.51
N THR A 314 35.07 4.93 3.39
CA THR A 314 35.80 3.66 3.40
C THR A 314 37.27 3.99 3.67
N LYS A 315 37.60 4.15 4.96
CA LYS A 315 38.98 4.03 5.41
C LYS A 315 39.32 2.55 5.50
N THR A 316 40.23 2.17 4.61
CA THR A 316 41.19 1.09 4.76
C THR A 316 41.67 0.88 6.20
N ALA A 317 41.41 -0.31 6.73
CA ALA A 317 42.35 -1.14 7.50
C ALA A 317 41.87 -2.59 7.40
#